data_AF-A0A3D0SN47-F1
#
_entry.id   AF-A0A3D0SN47-F1
#
_cell.length_a   1.000
_cell.length_b   1.000
_cell.length_c   1.000
_cell.angle_alpha   90.00
_cell.angle_beta   90.00
_cell.angle_gamma   90.00
#
_symmetry.space_group_name_H-M   'P 1'
#
loop_
_entity.id
_entity.type
_entity.pdbx_description
1 polymer ?
#
loop_
_entity_poly.entity_id
_entity_poly.type
_entity_poly.pdbx_seq_one_letter_code
_entity_poly.pdbx_strand_id
1 'polypeptide(L)'
;LMGGPMMGQPLPGIEVPVIKGTNGILALTAAEAGEAHPSSPCIRCGRCVEVCPMGLLPLEMSKRAHHEDWLGVQSLGLSDCMSCGSCAYACPSHIPLPQYFAFARGKLAEQRREERKSAHIRALMEQRQARFERQEQAKAEAAAKRKAAKKSRAVVVEEDDE
;
A
#
# COMPACT_ATOMS: atom_id res chain seq x y z
N LEU A 1 -9.53 -5.00 -25.50
CA LEU A 1 -8.54 -4.99 -24.40
C LEU A 1 -7.81 -3.65 -24.38
N MET A 2 -7.62 -3.03 -23.21
CA MET A 2 -6.74 -1.87 -23.06
C MET A 2 -5.36 -2.36 -22.63
N GLY A 3 -4.35 -2.19 -23.48
CA GLY A 3 -3.00 -2.76 -23.32
C GLY A 3 -2.69 -3.86 -24.34
N GLY A 4 -1.81 -4.80 -23.96
CA GLY A 4 -1.38 -5.91 -24.81
C GLY A 4 -2.25 -7.17 -24.68
N PRO A 5 -2.00 -8.22 -25.49
CA PRO A 5 -2.80 -9.45 -25.47
C PRO A 5 -2.70 -10.23 -24.15
N MET A 6 -1.55 -10.17 -23.48
CA MET A 6 -1.30 -10.93 -22.23
C MET A 6 -1.68 -10.17 -20.96
N MET A 7 -1.54 -8.85 -20.98
CA MET A 7 -1.66 -7.97 -19.81
C MET A 7 -2.74 -6.91 -19.95
N GLY A 8 -3.47 -6.93 -21.07
CA GLY A 8 -4.51 -5.97 -21.35
C GLY A 8 -5.71 -6.19 -20.47
N GLN A 9 -6.30 -5.10 -19.99
CA GLN A 9 -7.51 -5.16 -19.18
C GLN A 9 -8.74 -5.22 -20.11
N PRO A 10 -9.70 -6.12 -19.86
CA PRO A 10 -10.95 -6.12 -20.60
C PRO A 10 -11.69 -4.80 -20.36
N LEU A 11 -12.16 -4.19 -21.44
CA LEU A 11 -12.98 -2.98 -21.39
C LEU A 11 -14.46 -3.40 -21.35
N PRO A 12 -15.28 -2.79 -20.48
CA PRO A 12 -16.71 -3.10 -20.39
C PRO A 12 -17.52 -2.67 -21.62
N GLY A 13 -16.98 -1.77 -22.45
CA GLY A 13 -17.65 -1.28 -23.65
C GLY A 13 -16.81 -0.24 -24.40
N ILE A 14 -17.37 0.30 -25.49
CA ILE A 14 -16.70 1.29 -26.37
C ILE A 14 -16.79 2.73 -25.85
N GLU A 15 -17.63 2.98 -24.85
CA GLU A 15 -17.81 4.32 -24.26
C GLU A 15 -16.72 4.70 -23.24
N VAL A 16 -15.77 3.80 -22.98
CA VAL A 16 -14.70 4.06 -22.01
C VAL A 16 -13.71 5.07 -22.61
N PRO A 17 -13.46 6.21 -21.95
CA PRO A 17 -12.54 7.21 -22.46
C PRO A 17 -11.10 6.70 -22.46
N VAL A 18 -10.33 7.11 -23.46
CA VAL A 18 -8.88 6.92 -23.47
C VAL A 18 -8.21 7.96 -22.57
N ILE A 19 -7.23 7.53 -21.77
CA ILE A 19 -6.46 8.39 -20.88
C ILE A 19 -4.99 8.38 -21.29
N LYS A 20 -4.17 9.30 -20.75
CA LYS A 20 -2.73 9.34 -21.02
C LYS A 20 -2.00 8.01 -20.77
N GLY A 21 -2.52 7.20 -19.84
CA GLY A 21 -2.00 5.85 -19.54
C GLY A 21 -2.47 4.75 -20.49
N THR A 22 -3.31 5.05 -21.48
CA THR A 22 -3.77 4.08 -22.48
C THR A 22 -2.65 3.86 -23.50
N ASN A 23 -1.90 2.76 -23.36
CA ASN A 23 -0.84 2.42 -24.31
C ASN A 23 -1.37 1.98 -25.68
N GLY A 24 -2.51 1.29 -25.71
CA GLY A 24 -3.13 0.79 -26.94
C GLY A 24 -4.47 0.09 -26.65
N ILE A 25 -5.29 -0.06 -27.69
CA ILE A 25 -6.54 -0.81 -27.63
C ILE A 25 -6.44 -1.97 -28.64
N LEU A 26 -6.57 -3.19 -28.13
CA LEU A 26 -6.64 -4.40 -28.94
C LEU A 26 -8.10 -4.82 -29.10
N ALA A 27 -8.59 -4.82 -30.34
CA ALA A 27 -9.89 -5.37 -30.71
C ALA A 27 -9.64 -6.75 -31.35
N LEU A 28 -9.66 -7.79 -30.52
CA LEU A 28 -9.48 -9.17 -30.98
C LEU A 28 -10.85 -9.78 -31.32
N THR A 29 -10.89 -10.54 -32.40
CA THR A 29 -12.01 -11.44 -32.70
C THR A 29 -12.00 -12.65 -31.76
N ALA A 30 -13.11 -13.39 -31.68
CA ALA A 30 -13.18 -14.60 -30.86
C ALA A 30 -12.15 -15.66 -31.28
N ALA A 31 -11.86 -15.76 -32.58
CA ALA A 31 -10.84 -16.67 -33.10
C ALA A 31 -9.41 -16.28 -32.69
N GLU A 32 -9.12 -14.98 -32.61
CA GLU A 32 -7.80 -14.47 -32.23
C GLU A 32 -7.57 -14.46 -30.71
N ALA A 33 -8.63 -14.32 -29.92
CA ALA A 33 -8.56 -14.37 -28.46
C ALA A 33 -8.34 -15.81 -27.92
N GLY A 34 -8.64 -16.82 -28.73
CA GLY A 34 -8.64 -18.22 -28.32
C GLY A 34 -9.84 -18.59 -27.44
N GLU A 35 -10.00 -19.88 -27.16
CA GLU A 35 -11.05 -20.35 -26.26
C GLU A 35 -10.71 -20.04 -24.80
N ALA A 36 -11.67 -19.42 -24.10
CA ALA A 36 -11.58 -19.22 -22.67
C ALA A 36 -11.80 -20.57 -21.96
N HIS A 37 -10.70 -21.26 -21.64
CA HIS A 37 -10.79 -22.47 -20.84
C HIS A 37 -11.10 -22.12 -19.37
N PRO A 38 -12.06 -22.81 -18.73
CA PRO A 38 -12.35 -22.60 -17.33
C PRO A 38 -11.13 -22.96 -16.48
N SER A 39 -10.86 -22.16 -15.45
CA SER A 39 -9.79 -22.46 -14.49
C SER A 39 -10.08 -23.80 -13.82
N SER A 40 -9.09 -24.68 -13.81
CA SER A 40 -9.13 -25.97 -13.12
C SER A 40 -8.15 -26.00 -11.94
N PRO A 41 -8.27 -26.98 -11.02
CA PRO A 41 -7.34 -27.11 -9.90
C PRO A 41 -5.89 -27.28 -10.36
N CYS A 42 -4.96 -26.70 -9.61
CA CYS A 42 -3.53 -26.80 -9.91
C CYS A 42 -3.03 -28.24 -9.78
N ILE A 43 -2.43 -28.77 -10.84
CA ILE A 43 -1.79 -30.11 -10.86
C ILE A 43 -0.31 -30.10 -10.44
N ARG A 44 0.22 -28.96 -9.98
CA ARG A 44 1.61 -28.78 -9.51
C ARG A 44 2.69 -29.18 -10.53
N CYS A 45 2.48 -28.87 -11.80
CA CYS A 45 3.42 -29.23 -12.88
C CYS A 45 4.74 -28.42 -12.93
N GLY A 46 4.91 -27.37 -12.14
CA GLY A 46 6.17 -26.59 -12.09
C GLY A 46 6.40 -25.57 -13.20
N ARG A 47 5.73 -25.67 -14.35
CA ARG A 47 5.93 -24.80 -15.54
C ARG A 47 5.92 -23.30 -15.25
N CYS A 48 5.08 -22.85 -14.31
CA CYS A 48 4.98 -21.44 -13.94
C CYS A 48 6.30 -20.85 -13.40
N VAL A 49 7.14 -21.67 -12.77
CA VAL A 49 8.46 -21.28 -12.25
C VAL A 49 9.47 -21.22 -13.41
N GLU A 50 9.46 -22.21 -14.28
CA GLU A 50 10.37 -22.32 -15.44
C GLU A 50 10.25 -21.13 -16.40
N VAL A 51 9.02 -20.66 -16.66
CA VAL A 51 8.77 -19.55 -17.59
C VAL A 51 8.87 -18.17 -16.94
N CYS A 52 9.13 -18.08 -15.64
CA CYS A 52 9.16 -16.80 -14.93
C CYS A 52 10.47 -16.06 -15.24
N PRO A 53 10.43 -14.90 -15.92
CA PRO A 53 11.67 -14.16 -16.24
C PRO A 53 12.36 -13.57 -15.00
N MET A 54 11.62 -13.43 -13.90
CA MET A 54 12.12 -12.92 -12.62
C MET A 54 12.60 -14.03 -11.67
N GLY A 55 12.48 -15.30 -12.06
CA GLY A 55 12.87 -16.42 -11.19
C GLY A 55 12.03 -16.55 -9.91
N LEU A 56 10.78 -16.08 -9.92
CA LEU A 56 9.88 -16.14 -8.77
C LEU A 56 9.26 -17.54 -8.59
N LEU A 57 8.51 -17.72 -7.50
CA LEU A 57 7.75 -18.93 -7.18
C LEU A 57 6.24 -18.68 -7.27
N PRO A 58 5.63 -18.58 -8.48
CA PRO A 58 4.22 -18.23 -8.62
C PRO A 58 3.24 -19.15 -7.89
N LEU A 59 3.56 -20.44 -7.77
CA LEU A 59 2.72 -21.41 -7.07
C LEU A 59 2.57 -21.08 -5.58
N GLU A 60 3.69 -20.82 -4.90
CA GLU A 60 3.70 -20.51 -3.48
C GLU A 60 3.15 -19.11 -3.23
N MET A 61 3.48 -18.14 -4.09
CA MET A 61 2.89 -16.79 -4.05
C MET A 61 1.36 -16.83 -4.18
N SER A 62 0.84 -17.62 -5.12
CA SER A 62 -0.60 -17.78 -5.32
C SER A 62 -1.27 -18.42 -4.12
N LYS A 63 -0.67 -19.48 -3.56
CA LYS A 63 -1.16 -20.14 -2.35
C LYS A 63 -1.25 -19.17 -1.17
N ARG A 64 -0.19 -18.41 -0.90
CA ARG A 64 -0.19 -17.41 0.19
C ARG A 64 -1.16 -16.26 -0.07
N ALA A 65 -1.32 -15.83 -1.32
CA ALA A 65 -2.31 -14.82 -1.70
C ALA A 65 -3.75 -15.32 -1.48
N HIS A 66 -4.02 -16.61 -1.73
CA HIS A 66 -5.31 -17.23 -1.41
C HIS A 66 -5.59 -17.33 0.09
N HIS A 67 -4.55 -17.46 0.90
CA HIS A 67 -4.67 -17.45 2.37
C HIS A 67 -4.57 -16.05 2.99
N GLU A 68 -4.62 -14.99 2.18
CA GLU A 68 -4.51 -13.59 2.62
C GLU A 68 -3.22 -13.26 3.40
N ASP A 69 -2.17 -14.07 3.24
CA ASP A 69 -0.87 -13.86 3.87
C ASP A 69 -0.03 -12.86 3.06
N TRP A 70 -0.40 -11.57 3.12
CA TRP A 70 0.22 -10.53 2.29
C TRP A 70 1.71 -10.31 2.59
N LEU A 71 2.12 -10.44 3.86
CA LEU A 71 3.52 -10.34 4.28
C LEU A 71 4.33 -11.54 3.75
N GLY A 72 3.74 -12.74 3.82
CA GLY A 72 4.33 -13.94 3.24
C GLY A 72 4.43 -13.88 1.71
N VAL A 73 3.47 -13.29 1.01
CA VAL A 73 3.58 -13.08 -0.44
C VAL A 73 4.64 -12.03 -0.76
N GLN A 74 4.73 -10.95 0.04
CA GLN A 74 5.75 -9.91 -0.15
C GLN A 74 7.16 -10.46 0.00
N SER A 75 7.41 -11.30 1.01
CA SER A 75 8.73 -11.92 1.22
C SER A 75 9.17 -12.86 0.08
N LEU A 76 8.23 -13.32 -0.74
CA LEU A 76 8.50 -14.14 -1.93
C LEU A 76 8.78 -13.31 -3.21
N GLY A 77 8.94 -11.98 -3.11
CA GLY A 77 9.28 -11.14 -4.25
C GLY A 77 8.07 -10.62 -5.04
N LEU A 78 6.91 -10.43 -4.38
CA LEU A 78 5.72 -9.85 -5.03
C LEU A 78 5.99 -8.48 -5.66
N SER A 79 6.89 -7.70 -5.07
CA SER A 79 7.33 -6.41 -5.61
C SER A 79 8.04 -6.53 -6.95
N ASP A 80 8.69 -7.67 -7.20
CA ASP A 80 9.58 -7.88 -8.34
C ASP A 80 8.80 -8.46 -9.53
N CYS A 81 7.57 -8.92 -9.29
CA CYS A 81 6.68 -9.39 -10.35
C CYS A 81 6.36 -8.24 -11.32
N MET A 82 6.88 -8.31 -12.55
CA MET A 82 6.60 -7.30 -13.59
C MET A 82 5.20 -7.46 -14.23
N SER A 83 4.42 -8.46 -13.83
CA SER A 83 3.11 -8.75 -14.45
C SER A 83 3.26 -8.97 -15.95
N CYS A 84 4.01 -10.00 -16.36
CA CYS A 84 4.19 -10.32 -17.78
C CYS A 84 3.14 -11.30 -18.34
N GLY A 85 2.50 -12.09 -17.48
CA GLY A 85 1.47 -13.05 -17.91
C GLY A 85 1.98 -14.44 -18.29
N SER A 86 3.30 -14.64 -18.40
CA SER A 86 3.89 -15.91 -18.85
C SER A 86 3.45 -17.12 -18.03
N CYS A 87 3.29 -16.94 -16.72
CA CYS A 87 2.89 -18.01 -15.80
C CYS A 87 1.45 -18.49 -16.00
N ALA A 88 0.52 -17.60 -16.39
CA ALA A 88 -0.86 -17.99 -16.71
C ALA A 88 -0.92 -18.67 -18.09
N TYR A 89 -0.19 -18.14 -19.06
CA TYR A 89 -0.16 -18.69 -20.41
C TYR A 89 0.40 -20.12 -20.46
N ALA A 90 1.48 -20.41 -19.73
CA ALA A 90 2.08 -21.74 -19.69
C ALA A 90 1.32 -22.74 -18.79
N CYS A 91 0.30 -22.29 -18.07
CA CYS A 91 -0.41 -23.11 -17.09
C CYS A 91 -1.41 -24.05 -17.78
N PRO A 92 -1.27 -25.38 -17.67
CA PRO A 92 -2.25 -26.32 -18.23
C PRO A 92 -3.60 -26.26 -17.51
N SER A 93 -3.64 -25.71 -16.29
CA SER A 93 -4.86 -25.54 -15.51
C SER A 93 -5.56 -24.19 -15.78
N HIS A 94 -5.00 -23.34 -16.66
CA HIS A 94 -5.53 -22.02 -17.01
C HIS A 94 -5.77 -21.09 -15.80
N ILE A 95 -4.90 -21.16 -14.80
CA ILE A 95 -5.03 -20.38 -13.57
C ILE A 95 -4.59 -18.92 -13.83
N PRO A 96 -5.43 -17.92 -13.52
CA PRO A 96 -5.14 -16.50 -13.73
C PRO A 96 -4.19 -15.95 -12.63
N LEU A 97 -2.94 -16.45 -12.60
CA LEU A 97 -1.92 -16.05 -11.63
C LEU A 97 -1.61 -14.54 -11.62
N PRO A 98 -1.44 -13.85 -12.77
CA PRO A 98 -1.17 -12.41 -12.80
C PRO A 98 -2.26 -11.58 -12.11
N GLN A 99 -3.52 -11.98 -12.23
CA GLN A 99 -4.67 -11.32 -11.63
C GLN A 99 -4.62 -11.44 -10.11
N TYR A 100 -4.26 -12.60 -9.57
CA TYR A 100 -4.05 -12.79 -8.12
C TYR A 100 -2.88 -11.94 -7.61
N PHE A 101 -1.79 -11.82 -8.35
CA PHE A 101 -0.66 -10.98 -7.95
C PHE A 101 -0.97 -9.48 -8.05
N ALA A 102 -1.78 -9.06 -9.03
CA ALA A 102 -2.30 -7.70 -9.10
C ALA A 102 -3.18 -7.38 -7.89
N PHE A 103 -4.09 -8.31 -7.54
CA PHE A 103 -4.93 -8.18 -6.35
C PHE A 103 -4.10 -8.09 -5.05
N ALA A 104 -3.16 -9.00 -4.86
CA ALA A 104 -2.28 -9.00 -3.68
C ALA A 104 -1.46 -7.71 -3.56
N ARG A 105 -0.95 -7.17 -4.67
CA ARG A 105 -0.27 -5.86 -4.68
C ARG A 105 -1.20 -4.71 -4.33
N GLY A 106 -2.43 -4.75 -4.83
CA GLY A 106 -3.48 -3.78 -4.48
C GLY A 106 -3.77 -3.77 -2.98
N LYS A 107 -3.93 -4.95 -2.37
CA LYS A 107 -4.16 -5.11 -0.93
C LYS A 107 -2.98 -4.63 -0.08
N LEU A 108 -1.77 -4.98 -0.48
CA LEU A 108 -0.57 -4.52 0.20
C LEU A 108 -0.38 -2.99 0.09
N ALA A 109 -0.69 -2.41 -1.06
CA ALA A 109 -0.68 -0.97 -1.25
C ALA A 109 -1.76 -0.26 -0.42
N GLU A 110 -2.93 -0.87 -0.27
CA GLU A 110 -4.01 -0.40 0.60
C GLU A 110 -3.56 -0.34 2.07
N GLN A 111 -3.02 -1.43 2.61
CA GLN A 111 -2.48 -1.48 3.98
C GLN A 111 -1.40 -0.41 4.20
N ARG A 112 -0.43 -0.30 3.30
CA ARG A 112 0.62 0.74 3.38
C ARG A 112 0.06 2.16 3.35
N ARG A 113 -1.03 2.42 2.61
CA ARG A 113 -1.68 3.73 2.59
C ARG A 113 -2.35 4.02 3.94
N GLU A 114 -2.98 3.04 4.55
CA GLU A 114 -3.63 3.20 5.87
C GLU A 114 -2.61 3.44 6.98
N GLU A 115 -1.50 2.68 6.98
CA GLU A 115 -0.37 2.87 7.90
C GLU A 115 0.24 4.27 7.77
N ARG A 116 0.44 4.75 6.53
CA ARG A 116 0.95 6.11 6.31
C ARG A 116 0.00 7.18 6.83
N LYS A 117 -1.31 7.02 6.62
CA LYS A 117 -2.33 7.95 7.13
C LYS A 117 -2.35 7.96 8.65
N SER A 118 -2.34 6.79 9.29
CA SER A 118 -2.36 6.69 10.76
C SER A 118 -1.08 7.23 11.39
N ALA A 119 0.09 6.95 10.80
CA ALA A 119 1.37 7.52 11.21
C ALA A 119 1.39 9.05 11.07
N HIS A 120 0.84 9.58 9.97
CA HIS A 120 0.76 11.03 9.75
C HIS A 120 -0.13 11.71 10.80
N ILE A 121 -1.32 11.17 11.07
CA ILE A 121 -2.23 11.70 12.08
C ILE A 121 -1.58 11.66 13.48
N ARG A 122 -0.91 10.54 13.82
CA ARG A 122 -0.19 10.40 15.09
C ARG A 122 0.89 11.48 15.25
N ALA A 123 1.71 11.69 14.21
CA ALA A 123 2.76 12.70 14.22
C ALA A 123 2.19 14.13 14.43
N LEU A 124 1.05 14.46 13.79
CA LEU A 124 0.39 15.75 13.99
C LEU A 124 -0.13 15.93 15.42
N MET A 125 -0.67 14.87 16.04
CA MET A 125 -1.17 14.92 17.42
C MET A 125 -0.02 15.10 18.43
N GLU A 126 1.09 14.41 18.23
CA GLU A 126 2.31 14.57 19.05
C GLU A 126 2.86 16.00 18.95
N GLN A 127 2.91 16.57 17.74
CA GLN A 127 3.32 17.98 17.54
C GLN A 127 2.38 18.96 18.25
N ARG A 128 1.07 18.71 18.20
CA ARG A 128 0.07 19.55 18.89
C ARG A 128 0.22 19.46 20.41
N GLN A 129 0.42 18.26 20.95
CA GLN A 129 0.61 18.03 22.38
C GLN A 129 1.86 18.74 22.90
N ALA A 130 3.00 18.60 22.20
CA ALA A 130 4.23 19.29 22.54
C ALA A 130 4.09 20.83 22.52
N ARG A 131 3.27 21.38 21.62
CA ARG A 131 2.99 22.84 21.60
C ARG A 131 2.20 23.27 22.83
N PHE A 132 1.20 22.51 23.25
CA PHE A 132 0.41 22.83 24.44
C PHE A 132 1.24 22.75 25.71
N GLU A 133 2.04 21.69 25.89
CA GLU A 133 2.91 21.52 27.06
C GLU A 133 3.91 22.67 27.19
N ARG A 134 4.52 23.13 26.09
CA ARG A 134 5.39 24.32 26.09
C ARG A 134 4.66 25.59 26.54
N GLN A 135 3.40 25.76 26.13
CA GLN A 135 2.60 26.91 26.54
C GLN A 135 2.20 26.84 28.01
N GLU A 136 1.84 25.66 28.52
CA GLU A 136 1.53 25.46 29.93
C GLU A 136 2.75 25.66 30.83
N GLN A 137 3.91 25.12 30.44
CA GLN A 137 5.18 25.34 31.13
C GLN A 137 5.54 26.83 31.15
N ALA A 138 5.47 27.52 30.01
CA ALA A 138 5.75 28.96 29.95
C ALA A 138 4.78 29.79 30.81
N LYS A 139 3.48 29.42 30.85
CA LYS A 139 2.49 30.07 31.72
C LYS A 139 2.76 29.79 33.20
N ALA A 140 3.11 28.56 33.57
CA ALA A 140 3.44 28.17 34.94
C ALA A 140 4.71 28.87 35.43
N GLU A 141 5.76 28.93 34.61
CA GLU A 141 6.99 29.67 34.90
C GLU A 141 6.74 31.17 35.03
N ALA A 142 5.94 31.76 34.14
CA ALA A 142 5.57 33.18 34.24
C ALA A 142 4.76 33.47 35.51
N ALA A 143 3.84 32.58 35.89
CA ALA A 143 3.07 32.69 37.14
C ALA A 143 3.98 32.51 38.38
N ALA A 144 4.94 31.59 38.35
CA ALA A 144 5.92 31.39 39.41
C ALA A 144 6.84 32.61 39.56
N LYS A 145 7.36 33.16 38.45
CA LYS A 145 8.14 34.42 38.45
C LYS A 145 7.33 35.60 38.98
N ARG A 146 6.05 35.73 38.59
CA ARG A 146 5.14 36.76 39.14
C ARG A 146 4.91 36.60 40.63
N LYS A 147 4.70 35.37 41.12
CA LYS A 147 4.56 35.09 42.56
C LYS A 147 5.85 35.37 43.32
N ALA A 148 7.01 35.00 42.77
CA ALA A 148 8.32 35.28 43.36
C ALA A 148 8.62 36.78 43.44
N ALA A 149 8.36 37.55 42.37
CA ALA A 149 8.51 39.00 42.36
C ALA A 149 7.55 39.71 43.34
N LYS A 150 6.35 39.17 43.54
CA LYS A 150 5.39 39.69 44.53
C LYS A 150 5.83 39.37 45.97
N LYS A 151 6.48 38.22 46.18
CA LYS A 151 7.03 37.81 47.49
C LYS A 151 8.29 38.62 47.84
N SER A 152 9.21 38.82 46.89
CA SER A 152 10.37 39.69 47.10
C SER A 152 9.97 41.16 47.32
N ARG A 153 8.92 41.64 46.64
CA ARG A 153 8.38 42.99 46.86
C ARG A 153 7.61 43.13 48.18
N ALA A 154 7.11 42.03 48.77
CA ALA A 154 6.54 42.05 50.12
C ALA A 154 7.62 42.08 51.20
N VAL A 155 8.72 41.35 51.00
CA VAL A 155 9.88 41.37 51.91
C VAL A 155 10.56 42.75 51.92
N VAL A 156 10.71 43.41 50.77
CA VAL A 156 11.26 44.77 50.69
C VAL A 156 10.37 45.82 51.36
N VAL A 157 9.06 45.57 51.51
CA VAL A 157 8.14 46.50 52.20
C VAL A 157 8.14 46.25 53.72
N GLU A 158 8.60 45.10 54.22
CA GLU A 158 8.77 44.83 55.65
C GLU A 158 10.11 45.33 56.23
N GLU A 159 11.15 45.56 55.40
CA GLU A 159 12.46 46.07 55.85
C GLU A 159 12.57 47.61 55.96
N ASP A 160 11.59 48.37 55.44
CA ASP A 160 11.56 49.84 55.46
C ASP A 160 10.74 50.43 56.65
N ASP A 161 10.21 49.59 57.56
CA ASP A 161 9.34 49.96 58.70
C ASP A 161 10.01 49.78 60.10
N GLU A 162 11.34 49.60 60.18
CA GLU A 162 12.12 49.51 61.44
C GLU A 162 13.15 50.64 61.62
#